data_AF-A0A7G7BW46-F1
#
_entry.id   AF-A0A7G7BW46-F1
#
_cell.length_a   1.000
_cell.length_b   1.000
_cell.length_c   1.000
_cell.angle_alpha   90.00
_cell.angle_beta   90.00
_cell.angle_gamma   90.00
#
_symmetry.space_group_name_H-M   'P 1'
#
loop_
_entity.id
_entity.type
_entity.pdbx_description
1 polymer ?
#
loop_
_entity_poly.entity_id
_entity_poly.type
_entity_poly.pdbx_seq_one_letter_code
_entity_poly.pdbx_strand_id
1 'polypeptide(L)'
;MRPGERQEGLNSAAIVIPDTTVPTAAPVSPAPGSAESADGSGVPEAVRGAARSAPGHWVGVVDPEWTEARTPPEWAVLGEWQSDESGSVGEYRANPAYRPSARVLGWPEPTDPVDAAAQRAATGYGSVEAALAALAESDVTVMRGPDGGPLAAVGRDGAPVVLLFTSPTHEFMSAELLHDTLSVRELARSLEGPGTMLMVNAGAAAPLLVPAESLPGPAPAEGGARASAATVAATEDGPGGTAGTAVPAGATAAARSADRADSSSQPWPQTKGRTP
;
A
#
# COMPACT_ATOMS: atom_id res chain seq x y z
N MET A 1 39.73 15.86 -32.80
CA MET A 1 40.12 14.66 -32.03
C MET A 1 40.96 15.14 -30.84
N ARG A 2 40.64 14.92 -29.57
CA ARG A 2 39.55 14.14 -28.93
C ARG A 2 39.08 14.86 -27.65
N PRO A 3 37.78 14.82 -27.33
CA PRO A 3 37.25 14.98 -25.98
C PRO A 3 37.27 13.63 -25.26
N GLY A 4 37.59 13.61 -23.97
CA GLY A 4 37.43 12.42 -23.12
C GLY A 4 38.63 12.15 -22.24
N GLU A 5 38.66 12.80 -21.08
CA GLU A 5 39.32 12.30 -19.86
C GLU A 5 38.82 13.16 -18.69
N ARG A 6 37.66 12.80 -18.15
CA ARG A 6 37.30 13.14 -16.78
C ARG A 6 37.23 11.83 -16.01
N GLN A 7 38.33 11.56 -15.34
CA GLN A 7 38.48 10.89 -14.05
C GLN A 7 37.18 10.28 -13.50
N GLU A 8 37.01 8.98 -13.72
CA GLU A 8 36.21 8.12 -12.85
C GLU A 8 36.96 8.03 -11.51
N GLY A 9 36.61 8.91 -10.57
CA GLY A 9 36.94 8.77 -9.16
C GLY A 9 35.73 8.20 -8.44
N LEU A 10 35.78 6.90 -8.11
CA LEU A 10 34.80 6.21 -7.28
C LEU A 10 34.86 6.84 -5.87
N ASN A 11 33.99 7.84 -5.65
CA ASN A 11 33.80 8.53 -4.39
C ASN A 11 32.91 7.63 -3.50
N SER A 12 33.52 6.70 -2.77
CA SER A 12 32.79 5.82 -1.86
C SER A 12 32.33 6.61 -0.63
N ALA A 13 31.07 7.04 -0.66
CA ALA A 13 30.37 7.60 0.50
C ALA A 13 30.09 6.49 1.53
N ALA A 14 30.42 6.74 2.79
CA ALA A 14 30.05 5.84 3.89
C ALA A 14 28.59 6.10 4.28
N ILE A 15 27.78 5.04 4.30
CA ILE A 15 26.32 5.08 4.50
C ILE A 15 25.97 4.43 5.84
N VAL A 16 25.13 5.09 6.65
CA VAL A 16 24.70 4.60 7.97
C VAL A 16 23.18 4.53 8.05
N ILE A 17 22.66 3.38 8.51
CA ILE A 17 21.26 3.18 8.91
C ILE A 17 21.23 3.06 10.44
N PRO A 18 20.48 3.89 11.18
CA PRO A 18 20.38 3.76 12.63
C PRO A 18 19.44 2.61 13.02
N ASP A 19 19.88 1.78 13.96
CA ASP A 19 19.10 0.66 14.53
C ASP A 19 18.60 1.04 15.94
N THR A 20 17.36 0.67 16.29
CA THR A 20 16.84 0.80 17.67
C THR A 20 15.90 -0.35 18.00
N THR A 21 16.43 -1.37 18.67
CA THR A 21 15.68 -2.39 19.41
C THR A 21 15.05 -1.79 20.68
N VAL A 22 13.77 -2.04 20.92
CA VAL A 22 13.04 -1.61 22.13
C VAL A 22 12.61 -2.85 22.95
N PRO A 23 12.89 -2.93 24.26
CA PRO A 23 12.21 -3.87 25.16
C PRO A 23 10.90 -3.28 25.70
N THR A 24 9.89 -4.13 25.80
CA THR A 24 8.51 -3.84 26.27
C THR A 24 8.43 -3.39 27.73
N ALA A 25 7.62 -2.36 28.02
CA ALA A 25 6.94 -2.14 29.31
C ALA A 25 5.79 -1.11 29.19
N ALA A 26 4.74 -1.33 29.99
CA ALA A 26 3.41 -0.72 30.02
C ALA A 26 3.35 0.74 30.58
N PRO A 27 2.18 1.42 30.59
CA PRO A 27 2.06 2.85 30.31
C PRO A 27 2.23 3.77 31.53
N VAL A 28 2.88 4.91 31.30
CA VAL A 28 2.85 6.10 32.17
C VAL A 28 2.73 7.33 31.27
N SER A 29 1.80 8.22 31.61
CA SER A 29 1.49 9.46 30.90
C SER A 29 2.73 10.32 30.57
N PRO A 30 2.72 11.06 29.44
CA PRO A 30 3.92 11.63 28.86
C PRO A 30 4.35 12.91 29.58
N ALA A 31 5.43 12.83 30.33
CA ALA A 31 6.36 13.95 30.47
C ALA A 31 7.15 14.06 29.14
N PRO A 32 7.60 15.27 28.72
CA PRO A 32 8.35 15.43 27.48
C PRO A 32 9.63 14.59 27.55
N GLY A 33 9.61 13.49 26.81
CA GLY A 33 10.58 12.41 26.87
C GLY A 33 11.93 12.85 26.34
N SER A 34 12.90 12.78 27.23
CA SER A 34 14.34 12.85 27.01
C SER A 34 14.77 12.08 25.76
N ALA A 35 15.14 12.80 24.71
CA ALA A 35 16.13 12.30 23.76
C ALA A 35 17.45 12.19 24.54
N GLU A 36 17.96 10.96 24.70
CA GLU A 36 19.30 10.70 25.24
C GLU A 36 20.32 11.50 24.43
N SER A 37 20.68 12.64 25.01
CA SER A 37 21.67 13.58 24.51
C SER A 37 22.96 13.28 25.25
N ALA A 38 23.78 12.38 24.70
CA ALA A 38 25.13 12.11 25.15
C ALA A 38 26.14 12.41 24.03
N ASP A 39 26.16 13.69 23.62
CA ASP A 39 27.32 14.58 23.51
C ASP A 39 26.82 15.84 22.79
N GLY A 40 27.27 17.03 23.20
CA GLY A 40 26.67 18.34 22.89
C GLY A 40 26.60 18.78 21.41
N SER A 41 26.84 17.91 20.44
CA SER A 41 26.77 18.21 18.99
C SER A 41 25.53 17.66 18.27
N GLY A 42 24.67 16.87 18.92
CA GLY A 42 23.47 16.31 18.25
C GLY A 42 23.78 15.34 17.10
N VAL A 43 25.04 14.94 16.93
CA VAL A 43 25.50 14.00 15.90
C VAL A 43 25.32 12.56 16.39
N PRO A 44 24.64 11.66 15.66
CA PRO A 44 24.48 10.25 16.04
C PRO A 44 25.82 9.51 16.14
N GLU A 45 25.97 8.60 17.12
CA GLU A 45 27.24 7.86 17.31
C GLU A 45 27.61 7.01 16.09
N ALA A 46 26.62 6.47 15.37
CA ALA A 46 26.86 5.72 14.15
C ALA A 46 27.52 6.59 13.05
N VAL A 47 27.19 7.88 12.99
CA VAL A 47 27.86 8.85 12.10
C VAL A 47 29.29 9.09 12.56
N ARG A 48 29.54 9.23 13.86
CA ARG A 48 30.92 9.38 14.40
C ARG A 48 31.77 8.14 14.11
N GLY A 49 31.19 6.94 14.25
CA GLY A 49 31.83 5.68 13.89
C GLY A 49 32.23 5.65 12.42
N ALA A 50 31.30 5.99 11.52
CA ALA A 50 31.57 6.05 10.09
C ALA A 50 32.60 7.12 9.72
N ALA A 51 32.57 8.29 10.36
CA ALA A 51 33.56 9.36 10.14
C ALA A 51 34.98 8.92 10.51
N ARG A 52 35.15 8.16 11.62
CA ARG A 52 36.45 7.56 11.99
C ARG A 52 36.94 6.53 10.98
N SER A 53 36.02 5.81 10.32
CA SER A 53 36.35 4.82 9.29
C SER A 53 36.60 5.44 7.92
N ALA A 54 36.11 6.65 7.66
CA ALA A 54 36.28 7.36 6.40
C ALA A 54 36.67 8.84 6.64
N PRO A 55 37.91 9.16 7.07
CA PRO A 55 38.37 10.53 7.25
C PRO A 55 38.40 11.32 5.93
N GLY A 56 38.04 12.60 5.95
CA GLY A 56 38.01 13.47 4.76
C GLY A 56 36.85 13.21 3.78
N HIS A 57 35.83 12.46 4.17
CA HIS A 57 34.70 12.06 3.33
C HIS A 57 33.37 12.59 3.88
N TRP A 58 32.35 12.62 3.03
CA TRP A 58 30.97 12.86 3.48
C TRP A 58 30.34 11.55 3.95
N VAL A 59 29.75 11.59 5.15
CA VAL A 59 29.04 10.48 5.80
C VAL A 59 27.55 10.75 5.72
N GLY A 60 26.84 9.96 4.92
CA GLY A 60 25.40 10.10 4.73
C GLY A 60 24.60 9.33 5.77
N VAL A 61 23.55 9.96 6.30
CA VAL A 61 22.53 9.29 7.13
C VAL A 61 21.32 8.99 6.28
N VAL A 62 20.92 7.73 6.27
CA VAL A 62 19.75 7.24 5.53
C VAL A 62 18.53 7.23 6.45
N ASP A 63 17.36 7.44 5.86
CA ASP A 63 16.10 7.16 6.52
C ASP A 63 16.07 5.72 7.06
N PRO A 64 15.63 5.49 8.32
CA PRO A 64 15.54 4.16 8.90
C PRO A 64 14.66 3.18 8.11
N GLU A 65 13.69 3.67 7.32
CA GLU A 65 12.78 2.84 6.51
C GLU A 65 13.41 2.33 5.21
N TRP A 66 14.63 2.79 4.87
CA TRP A 66 15.42 2.23 3.79
C TRP A 66 16.15 0.97 4.25
N THR A 67 15.66 -0.19 3.82
CA THR A 67 16.19 -1.50 4.23
C THR A 67 16.91 -2.25 3.10
N GLU A 68 16.99 -1.66 1.90
CA GLU A 68 17.58 -2.35 0.75
C GLU A 68 19.11 -2.40 0.86
N ALA A 69 19.67 -3.59 0.60
CA ALA A 69 21.12 -3.84 0.59
C ALA A 69 21.81 -3.31 -0.69
N ARG A 70 21.54 -2.05 -1.04
CA ARG A 70 22.13 -1.33 -2.17
C ARG A 70 22.33 0.14 -1.79
N THR A 71 23.09 0.86 -2.61
CA THR A 71 23.27 2.31 -2.44
C THR A 71 21.90 2.99 -2.40
N PRO A 72 21.57 3.69 -1.30
CA PRO A 72 20.33 4.44 -1.19
C PRO A 72 20.27 5.50 -2.30
N PRO A 73 19.11 5.69 -2.93
CA PRO A 73 18.91 6.83 -3.80
C PRO A 73 19.02 8.13 -3.00
N GLU A 74 19.36 9.22 -3.68
CA GLU A 74 19.55 10.53 -3.03
C GLU A 74 18.34 10.92 -2.17
N TRP A 75 17.11 10.65 -2.61
CA TRP A 75 15.91 11.00 -1.86
C TRP A 75 15.72 10.24 -0.53
N ALA A 76 16.43 9.13 -0.32
CA ALA A 76 16.37 8.36 0.94
C ALA A 76 17.42 8.83 1.97
N VAL A 77 18.33 9.73 1.57
CA VAL A 77 19.38 10.26 2.45
C VAL A 77 18.85 11.51 3.13
N LEU A 78 18.80 11.52 4.46
CA LEU A 78 18.35 12.66 5.28
C LEU A 78 19.29 13.87 5.14
N GLY A 79 20.59 13.59 5.12
CA GLY A 79 21.65 14.58 5.03
C GLY A 79 23.01 13.95 5.27
N GLU A 80 24.04 14.77 5.22
CA GLU A 80 25.43 14.32 5.27
C GLU A 80 26.25 15.16 6.24
N TRP A 81 27.18 14.51 6.92
CA TRP A 81 28.20 15.15 7.73
C TRP A 81 29.56 15.03 7.07
N GLN A 82 30.32 16.12 7.01
CA GLN A 82 31.71 16.05 6.56
C GLN A 82 32.59 15.49 7.68
N SER A 83 33.40 14.47 7.40
CA SER A 83 34.49 14.07 8.28
C SER A 83 35.76 14.85 7.91
N ASP A 84 36.54 15.24 8.91
CA ASP A 84 37.86 15.83 8.70
C ASP A 84 38.95 14.75 8.53
N GLU A 85 40.20 15.16 8.30
CA GLU A 85 41.35 14.25 8.15
C GLU A 85 41.64 13.43 9.41
N SER A 86 41.14 13.84 10.58
CA SER A 86 41.25 13.09 11.84
C SER A 86 40.12 12.06 12.04
N GLY A 87 39.11 12.07 11.16
CA GLY A 87 37.91 11.26 11.30
C GLY A 87 36.88 11.84 12.30
N SER A 88 37.01 13.12 12.64
CA SER A 88 36.04 13.84 13.47
C SER A 88 34.91 14.40 12.60
N VAL A 89 33.71 14.50 13.16
CA VAL A 89 32.53 15.01 12.45
C VAL A 89 32.51 16.54 12.47
N GLY A 90 32.41 17.16 11.30
CA GLY A 90 32.34 18.60 11.07
C GLY A 90 30.96 19.07 10.62
N GLU A 91 30.91 19.79 9.49
CA GLU A 91 29.71 20.47 9.00
C GLU A 91 28.60 19.48 8.57
N TYR A 92 27.36 19.80 8.92
CA TYR A 92 26.17 19.11 8.45
C TYR A 92 25.56 19.81 7.24
N ARG A 93 25.25 19.03 6.21
CA ARG A 93 24.48 19.47 5.04
C ARG A 93 23.17 18.69 4.96
N ALA A 94 22.06 19.39 5.13
CA ALA A 94 20.74 18.83 4.87
C ALA A 94 20.58 18.50 3.39
N ASN A 95 19.94 17.38 3.08
CA ASN A 95 19.64 17.01 1.72
C ASN A 95 18.28 17.58 1.28
N PRO A 96 18.22 18.52 0.34
CA PRO A 96 16.95 19.09 -0.13
C PRO A 96 16.09 18.09 -0.92
N ALA A 97 16.67 16.99 -1.42
CA ALA A 97 15.94 15.95 -2.13
C ALA A 97 15.32 14.89 -1.19
N TYR A 98 15.60 14.97 0.13
CA TYR A 98 15.13 13.99 1.11
C TYR A 98 13.61 13.89 1.15
N ARG A 99 13.11 12.65 1.13
CA ARG A 99 11.70 12.29 1.31
C ARG A 99 11.55 11.53 2.61
N PRO A 100 10.92 12.13 3.63
CA PRO A 100 10.77 11.48 4.92
C PRO A 100 9.81 10.30 4.84
N SER A 101 10.17 9.21 5.53
CA SER A 101 9.28 8.07 5.70
C SER A 101 8.15 8.34 6.69
N ALA A 102 7.18 7.43 6.76
CA ALA A 102 6.00 7.55 7.63
C ALA A 102 6.40 7.72 9.11
N ARG A 103 7.38 6.95 9.57
CA ARG A 103 7.93 7.05 10.93
C ARG A 103 8.54 8.42 11.21
N VAL A 104 9.31 8.96 10.26
CA VAL A 104 9.91 10.31 10.40
C VAL A 104 8.85 11.41 10.37
N LEU A 105 7.78 11.22 9.60
CA LEU A 105 6.61 12.10 9.57
C LEU A 105 5.75 12.02 10.84
N GLY A 106 6.06 11.11 11.78
CA GLY A 106 5.29 10.90 13.00
C GLY A 106 3.93 10.29 12.75
N TRP A 107 3.77 9.53 11.67
CA TRP A 107 2.54 8.78 11.42
C TRP A 107 2.35 7.67 12.45
N PRO A 108 1.11 7.28 12.76
CA PRO A 108 0.85 6.13 13.61
C PRO A 108 1.49 4.86 13.04
N GLU A 109 1.90 3.96 13.94
CA GLU A 109 2.34 2.62 13.54
C GLU A 109 1.23 1.95 12.72
N PRO A 110 1.54 1.32 11.58
CA PRO A 110 0.53 0.68 10.76
C PRO A 110 -0.24 -0.39 11.52
N THR A 111 -1.56 -0.41 11.35
CA THR A 111 -2.43 -1.32 12.10
C THR A 111 -2.48 -2.74 11.51
N ASP A 112 -2.17 -2.87 10.23
CA ASP A 112 -2.22 -4.11 9.47
C ASP A 112 -1.31 -4.03 8.22
N PRO A 113 -1.08 -5.14 7.49
CA PRO A 113 -0.23 -5.13 6.29
C PRO A 113 -0.69 -4.20 5.16
N VAL A 114 -2.00 -3.93 5.04
CA VAL A 114 -2.53 -3.01 4.02
C VAL A 114 -2.19 -1.58 4.40
N ASP A 115 -2.39 -1.19 5.67
CA ASP A 115 -1.99 0.12 6.18
C ASP A 115 -0.47 0.32 6.06
N ALA A 116 0.34 -0.69 6.41
CA ALA A 116 1.79 -0.63 6.25
C ALA A 116 2.20 -0.37 4.78
N ALA A 117 1.62 -1.13 3.85
CA ALA A 117 1.91 -0.97 2.42
C ALA A 117 1.41 0.38 1.87
N ALA A 118 0.24 0.85 2.33
CA ALA A 118 -0.31 2.15 1.96
C ALA A 118 0.59 3.29 2.44
N GLN A 119 1.06 3.25 3.69
CA GLN A 119 1.95 4.25 4.25
C GLN A 119 3.29 4.31 3.51
N ARG A 120 3.86 3.14 3.17
CA ARG A 120 5.09 3.06 2.37
C ARG A 120 4.88 3.59 0.95
N ALA A 121 3.77 3.25 0.30
CA ALA A 121 3.44 3.76 -1.03
C ALA A 121 3.28 5.29 -1.03
N ALA A 122 2.58 5.85 -0.04
CA ALA A 122 2.36 7.29 0.09
C ALA A 122 3.66 8.09 0.31
N THR A 123 4.66 7.48 0.94
CA THR A 123 5.97 8.09 1.22
C THR A 123 7.04 7.76 0.17
N GLY A 124 6.73 6.89 -0.80
CA GLY A 124 7.64 6.47 -1.87
C GLY A 124 8.63 5.37 -1.47
N TYR A 125 8.50 4.81 -0.27
CA TYR A 125 9.28 3.66 0.23
C TYR A 125 8.67 2.30 -0.17
N GLY A 126 7.52 2.32 -0.85
CA GLY A 126 6.83 1.16 -1.40
C GLY A 126 6.09 1.53 -2.68
N SER A 127 5.47 0.54 -3.31
CA SER A 127 4.68 0.76 -4.53
C SER A 127 3.18 0.63 -4.26
N VAL A 128 2.37 1.26 -5.11
CA VAL A 128 0.91 1.14 -5.04
C VAL A 128 0.48 -0.30 -5.32
N GLU A 129 1.19 -1.00 -6.20
CA GLU A 129 0.94 -2.41 -6.52
C GLU A 129 1.16 -3.31 -5.30
N ALA A 130 2.14 -3.02 -4.44
CA ALA A 130 2.34 -3.74 -3.19
C ALA A 130 1.16 -3.53 -2.23
N ALA A 131 0.63 -2.30 -2.15
CA ALA A 131 -0.56 -2.01 -1.34
C ALA A 131 -1.81 -2.71 -1.89
N LEU A 132 -2.01 -2.73 -3.21
CA LEU A 132 -3.09 -3.47 -3.86
C LEU A 132 -2.96 -4.98 -3.68
N ALA A 133 -1.75 -5.52 -3.72
CA ALA A 133 -1.49 -6.93 -3.45
C ALA A 133 -1.81 -7.30 -2.00
N ALA A 134 -1.39 -6.48 -1.03
CA ALA A 134 -1.75 -6.68 0.38
C ALA A 134 -3.27 -6.64 0.59
N LEU A 135 -3.95 -5.67 -0.04
CA LEU A 135 -5.40 -5.52 0.03
C LEU A 135 -6.12 -6.74 -0.58
N ALA A 136 -5.64 -7.27 -1.70
CA ALA A 136 -6.26 -8.40 -2.40
C ALA A 136 -6.24 -9.72 -1.62
N GLU A 137 -5.35 -9.85 -0.62
CA GLU A 137 -5.23 -11.00 0.27
C GLU A 137 -5.90 -10.77 1.64
N SER A 138 -6.55 -9.62 1.84
CA SER A 138 -7.14 -9.24 3.13
C SER A 138 -8.64 -9.53 3.20
N ASP A 139 -9.08 -9.87 4.41
CA ASP A 139 -10.49 -9.75 4.79
C ASP A 139 -10.76 -8.30 5.20
N VAL A 140 -11.95 -7.82 4.85
CA VAL A 140 -12.37 -6.44 5.10
C VAL A 140 -13.73 -6.41 5.74
N THR A 141 -13.91 -5.40 6.59
CA THR A 141 -15.20 -5.05 7.16
C THR A 141 -15.84 -3.95 6.32
N VAL A 142 -17.07 -4.16 5.88
CA VAL A 142 -17.88 -3.17 5.17
C VAL A 142 -19.17 -2.91 5.93
N MET A 143 -19.66 -1.68 5.87
CA MET A 143 -20.99 -1.36 6.40
C MET A 143 -22.06 -1.93 5.47
N ARG A 144 -23.15 -2.42 6.03
CA ARG A 144 -24.29 -2.94 5.25
C ARG A 144 -25.30 -1.82 4.96
N GLY A 145 -25.64 -1.66 3.69
CA GLY A 145 -26.69 -0.80 3.19
C GLY A 145 -28.11 -1.34 3.45
N PRO A 146 -29.15 -0.51 3.28
CA PRO A 146 -30.54 -0.90 3.52
C PRO A 146 -31.06 -1.96 2.53
N ASP A 147 -30.40 -2.12 1.38
CA ASP A 147 -30.67 -3.17 0.38
C ASP A 147 -29.99 -4.51 0.71
N GLY A 148 -29.18 -4.55 1.78
CA GLY A 148 -28.42 -5.73 2.20
C GLY A 148 -27.04 -5.83 1.55
N GLY A 149 -26.68 -4.95 0.61
CA GLY A 149 -25.35 -4.89 0.00
C GLY A 149 -24.38 -4.00 0.80
N PRO A 150 -23.14 -3.80 0.30
CA PRO A 150 -22.22 -2.84 0.89
C PRO A 150 -22.76 -1.40 0.79
N LEU A 151 -22.66 -0.65 1.88
CA LEU A 151 -23.06 0.75 1.92
C LEU A 151 -22.15 1.60 1.02
N ALA A 152 -22.75 2.20 -0.01
CA ALA A 152 -22.08 3.13 -0.90
C ALA A 152 -22.43 4.59 -0.54
N ALA A 153 -21.40 5.45 -0.52
CA ALA A 153 -21.51 6.89 -0.52
C ALA A 153 -21.31 7.45 -1.94
N VAL A 154 -21.58 8.74 -2.13
CA VAL A 154 -21.33 9.43 -3.41
C VAL A 154 -19.98 10.12 -3.34
N GLY A 155 -19.08 9.75 -4.25
CA GLY A 155 -17.80 10.40 -4.47
C GLY A 155 -17.95 11.82 -5.01
N ARG A 156 -16.87 12.61 -4.96
CA ARG A 156 -16.90 14.01 -5.46
C ARG A 156 -17.19 14.11 -6.96
N ASP A 157 -16.85 13.07 -7.70
CA ASP A 157 -17.10 12.88 -9.13
C ASP A 157 -18.46 12.24 -9.43
N GLY A 158 -19.23 11.90 -8.39
CA GLY A 158 -20.51 11.20 -8.50
C GLY A 158 -20.38 9.67 -8.55
N ALA A 159 -19.17 9.11 -8.58
CA ALA A 159 -18.97 7.67 -8.55
C ALA A 159 -19.41 7.07 -7.20
N PRO A 160 -19.96 5.85 -7.17
CA PRO A 160 -20.22 5.17 -5.91
C PRO A 160 -18.90 4.82 -5.22
N VAL A 161 -18.81 5.15 -3.93
CA VAL A 161 -17.64 4.88 -3.09
C VAL A 161 -18.06 3.99 -1.93
N VAL A 162 -17.49 2.80 -1.83
CA VAL A 162 -17.72 1.88 -0.72
C VAL A 162 -16.60 2.06 0.30
N LEU A 163 -16.99 2.31 1.55
CA LEU A 163 -16.05 2.35 2.67
C LEU A 163 -15.78 0.93 3.15
N LEU A 164 -14.50 0.61 3.29
CA LEU A 164 -14.07 -0.67 3.84
C LEU A 164 -12.90 -0.46 4.81
N PHE A 165 -12.78 -1.37 5.75
CA PHE A 165 -11.80 -1.32 6.82
C PHE A 165 -11.03 -2.64 6.89
N THR A 166 -9.71 -2.57 7.00
CA THR A 166 -8.82 -3.74 7.09
C THR A 166 -8.43 -4.08 8.54
N SER A 167 -8.78 -3.19 9.47
CA SER A 167 -8.52 -3.37 10.90
C SER A 167 -9.64 -2.73 11.74
N PRO A 168 -10.01 -3.34 12.88
CA PRO A 168 -10.97 -2.76 13.84
C PRO A 168 -10.58 -1.37 14.33
N THR A 169 -9.29 -1.01 14.30
CA THR A 169 -8.81 0.34 14.67
C THR A 169 -9.35 1.42 13.72
N HIS A 170 -9.67 1.07 12.49
CA HIS A 170 -10.24 1.99 11.50
C HIS A 170 -11.76 1.94 11.42
N GLU A 171 -12.39 0.89 11.94
CA GLU A 171 -13.82 0.67 11.85
C GLU A 171 -14.62 1.75 12.60
N PHE A 172 -15.67 2.25 11.96
CA PHE A 172 -16.67 3.09 12.62
C PHE A 172 -17.58 2.19 13.48
N MET A 173 -17.09 1.84 14.66
CA MET A 173 -17.69 0.86 15.57
C MET A 173 -18.86 1.42 16.38
N SER A 174 -19.99 1.60 15.72
CA SER A 174 -21.29 1.88 16.35
C SER A 174 -22.12 0.59 16.39
N ALA A 175 -22.69 0.26 17.55
CA ALA A 175 -23.54 -0.94 17.72
C ALA A 175 -24.85 -0.85 16.90
N GLU A 176 -25.18 0.34 16.43
CA GLU A 176 -26.34 0.67 15.62
C GLU A 176 -26.13 0.36 14.14
N LEU A 177 -24.88 0.11 13.71
CA LEU A 177 -24.53 -0.17 12.32
C LEU A 177 -24.26 -1.66 12.11
N LEU A 178 -24.97 -2.23 11.13
CA LEU A 178 -24.67 -3.57 10.65
C LEU A 178 -23.44 -3.54 9.75
N HIS A 179 -22.58 -4.52 9.94
CA HIS A 179 -21.37 -4.71 9.14
C HIS A 179 -21.20 -6.18 8.79
N ASP A 180 -20.48 -6.40 7.70
CA ASP A 180 -20.09 -7.71 7.21
C ASP A 180 -18.58 -7.77 7.07
N THR A 181 -18.01 -8.91 7.45
CA THR A 181 -16.60 -9.23 7.17
C THR A 181 -16.56 -10.26 6.04
N LEU A 182 -15.81 -9.95 5.00
CA LEU A 182 -15.67 -10.78 3.81
C LEU A 182 -14.32 -10.52 3.15
N SER A 183 -13.87 -11.44 2.29
CA SER A 183 -12.67 -11.18 1.52
C SER A 183 -12.88 -10.02 0.55
N VAL A 184 -11.83 -9.23 0.29
CA VAL A 184 -11.88 -8.14 -0.70
C VAL A 184 -12.31 -8.63 -2.08
N ARG A 185 -11.98 -9.89 -2.42
CA ARG A 185 -12.38 -10.53 -3.67
C ARG A 185 -13.86 -10.88 -3.73
N GLU A 186 -14.47 -11.24 -2.61
CA GLU A 186 -15.92 -11.42 -2.52
C GLU A 186 -16.64 -10.08 -2.63
N LEU A 187 -16.11 -9.04 -1.96
CA LEU A 187 -16.62 -7.68 -2.09
C LEU A 187 -16.58 -7.21 -3.55
N ALA A 188 -15.43 -7.28 -4.21
CA ALA A 188 -15.30 -6.83 -5.60
C ALA A 188 -16.27 -7.53 -6.57
N ARG A 189 -16.61 -8.80 -6.31
CA ARG A 189 -17.58 -9.56 -7.09
C ARG A 189 -19.03 -9.23 -6.78
N SER A 190 -19.33 -8.76 -5.57
CA SER A 190 -20.69 -8.40 -5.15
C SER A 190 -21.08 -6.98 -5.54
N LEU A 191 -20.09 -6.11 -5.81
CA LEU A 191 -20.35 -4.74 -6.23
C LEU A 191 -20.96 -4.68 -7.63
N GLU A 192 -22.12 -4.04 -7.71
CA GLU A 192 -22.85 -3.85 -8.96
C GLU A 192 -22.35 -2.60 -9.69
N GLY A 193 -22.14 -2.73 -11.00
CA GLY A 193 -21.89 -1.60 -11.89
C GLY A 193 -20.40 -1.20 -12.03
N PRO A 194 -20.02 -0.69 -13.21
CA PRO A 194 -18.66 -0.22 -13.45
C PRO A 194 -18.37 1.10 -12.72
N GLY A 195 -17.11 1.32 -12.36
CA GLY A 195 -16.64 2.59 -11.81
C GLY A 195 -16.87 2.77 -10.30
N THR A 196 -17.19 1.70 -9.58
CA THR A 196 -17.24 1.73 -8.12
C THR A 196 -15.83 1.85 -7.54
N MET A 197 -15.65 2.81 -6.63
CA MET A 197 -14.40 3.02 -5.93
C MET A 197 -14.47 2.42 -4.53
N LEU A 198 -13.34 1.92 -4.05
CA LEU A 198 -13.13 1.43 -2.70
C LEU A 198 -12.31 2.46 -1.93
N MET A 199 -12.87 2.96 -0.83
CA MET A 199 -12.16 3.80 0.14
C MET A 199 -11.73 2.92 1.31
N VAL A 200 -10.44 2.59 1.35
CA VAL A 200 -9.82 1.75 2.37
C VAL A 200 -9.32 2.63 3.51
N ASN A 201 -9.74 2.31 4.73
CA ASN A 201 -9.31 2.96 5.98
C ASN A 201 -9.37 4.50 5.87
N ALA A 202 -10.56 5.05 5.62
CA ALA A 202 -10.75 6.48 5.34
C ALA A 202 -10.15 7.44 6.39
N GLY A 203 -9.95 6.97 7.64
CA GLY A 203 -9.34 7.73 8.73
C GLY A 203 -7.85 7.44 8.98
N ALA A 204 -7.20 6.60 8.18
CA ALA A 204 -5.77 6.30 8.30
C ALA A 204 -4.90 7.50 7.90
N ALA A 205 -3.61 7.45 8.24
CA ALA A 205 -2.63 8.43 7.77
C ALA A 205 -2.43 8.38 6.25
N ALA A 206 -2.58 7.19 5.65
CA ALA A 206 -2.52 6.95 4.21
C ALA A 206 -3.75 6.15 3.73
N PRO A 207 -4.93 6.78 3.58
CA PRO A 207 -6.10 6.10 3.03
C PRO A 207 -5.89 5.74 1.56
N LEU A 208 -6.41 4.60 1.12
CA LEU A 208 -6.38 4.21 -0.30
C LEU A 208 -7.75 4.45 -0.94
N LEU A 209 -7.73 5.06 -2.13
CA LEU A 209 -8.90 5.16 -3.00
C LEU A 209 -8.59 4.43 -4.29
N VAL A 210 -9.22 3.28 -4.49
CA VAL A 210 -8.87 2.36 -5.59
C VAL A 210 -10.12 1.93 -6.36
N PRO A 211 -10.08 1.81 -7.69
CA PRO A 211 -11.19 1.23 -8.43
C PRO A 211 -11.39 -0.23 -8.04
N ALA A 212 -12.63 -0.67 -7.87
CA ALA A 212 -12.94 -2.05 -7.49
C ALA A 212 -12.39 -3.05 -8.53
N GLU A 213 -12.36 -2.67 -9.81
CA GLU A 213 -11.81 -3.47 -10.90
C GLU A 213 -10.27 -3.59 -10.91
N SER A 214 -9.57 -2.75 -10.14
CA SER A 214 -8.10 -2.77 -10.06
C SER A 214 -7.56 -3.81 -9.09
N LEU A 215 -8.44 -4.47 -8.34
CA LEU A 215 -8.06 -5.54 -7.44
C LEU A 215 -7.61 -6.75 -8.26
N PRO A 216 -6.38 -7.25 -8.05
CA PRO A 216 -5.88 -8.37 -8.81
C PRO A 216 -6.78 -9.60 -8.61
N GLY A 217 -7.10 -10.26 -9.72
CA GLY A 217 -7.73 -11.58 -9.70
C GLY A 217 -6.83 -12.60 -8.98
N PRO A 218 -7.37 -13.77 -8.60
CA PRO A 218 -6.61 -14.74 -7.84
C PRO A 218 -5.28 -15.05 -8.54
N ALA A 219 -4.18 -14.97 -7.79
CA ALA A 219 -2.96 -15.65 -8.20
C ALA A 219 -3.34 -17.13 -8.43
N PRO A 220 -3.02 -17.72 -9.59
CA PRO A 220 -3.27 -19.14 -9.79
C PRO A 220 -2.58 -19.87 -8.65
N ALA A 221 -3.34 -20.64 -7.88
CA ALA A 221 -2.79 -21.46 -6.82
C ALA A 221 -1.61 -22.24 -7.41
N GLU A 222 -0.39 -21.97 -6.93
CA GLU A 222 0.76 -22.73 -7.36
C GLU A 222 0.42 -24.20 -7.13
N GLY A 223 0.35 -24.92 -8.25
CA GLY A 223 -0.23 -26.24 -8.30
C GLY A 223 0.46 -27.14 -7.29
N GLY A 224 -0.24 -27.44 -6.20
CA GLY A 224 0.11 -28.51 -5.30
C GLY A 224 0.39 -29.72 -6.17
N ALA A 225 1.65 -30.16 -6.17
CA ALA A 225 2.08 -31.34 -6.86
C ALA A 225 1.15 -32.47 -6.46
N ARG A 226 0.25 -32.85 -7.37
CA ARG A 226 -0.49 -34.10 -7.28
C ARG A 226 0.55 -35.20 -7.33
N ALA A 227 0.90 -35.71 -6.16
CA ALA A 227 1.47 -37.04 -6.03
C ALA A 227 0.42 -38.01 -6.60
N SER A 228 0.62 -38.37 -7.87
CA SER A 228 -0.16 -39.35 -8.60
C SER A 228 0.12 -40.73 -7.99
N ALA A 229 -0.74 -41.16 -7.08
CA ALA A 229 -0.74 -42.51 -6.57
C ALA A 229 -1.41 -43.46 -7.59
N ALA A 230 -0.65 -44.49 -7.94
CA ALA A 230 -1.07 -45.85 -8.29
C ALA A 230 -1.97 -46.08 -9.53
N THR A 231 -1.30 -46.49 -10.60
CA THR A 231 -1.79 -47.43 -11.59
C THR A 231 -2.21 -48.75 -10.93
N VAL A 232 -3.47 -49.16 -11.10
CA VAL A 232 -3.88 -50.57 -11.20
C VAL A 232 -4.92 -50.69 -12.31
N ALA A 233 -4.64 -51.59 -13.23
CA ALA A 233 -5.45 -51.91 -14.40
C ALA A 233 -6.22 -53.22 -14.18
N ALA A 234 -7.25 -53.40 -15.03
CA ALA A 234 -8.00 -54.62 -15.36
C ALA A 234 -9.20 -54.91 -14.42
N THR A 235 -10.42 -55.25 -14.86
CA THR A 235 -10.96 -55.84 -16.12
C THR A 235 -12.48 -55.60 -16.24
N GLU A 236 -12.98 -55.46 -17.48
CA GLU A 236 -14.21 -55.96 -18.18
C GLU A 236 -15.44 -56.43 -17.33
N ASP A 237 -16.73 -56.28 -17.70
CA ASP A 237 -17.41 -56.48 -19.00
C ASP A 237 -18.92 -56.06 -18.96
N GLY A 238 -19.46 -55.58 -20.10
CA GLY A 238 -20.86 -55.63 -20.62
C GLY A 238 -22.07 -54.96 -19.91
N PRO A 239 -23.26 -54.91 -20.57
CA PRO A 239 -23.57 -54.19 -21.82
C PRO A 239 -24.86 -53.32 -21.71
N GLY A 240 -25.11 -52.39 -22.63
CA GLY A 240 -26.38 -51.66 -22.69
C GLY A 240 -26.60 -50.86 -23.97
N GLY A 241 -27.45 -51.37 -24.86
CA GLY A 241 -27.96 -50.62 -26.01
C GLY A 241 -29.08 -49.66 -25.61
N THR A 242 -29.35 -48.66 -26.46
CA THR A 242 -30.70 -48.32 -26.93
C THR A 242 -30.62 -47.22 -27.98
N ALA A 243 -31.47 -47.38 -28.98
CA ALA A 243 -31.68 -46.49 -30.10
C ALA A 243 -32.73 -45.42 -29.78
N GLY A 244 -32.54 -44.25 -30.38
CA GLY A 244 -33.59 -43.38 -30.93
C GLY A 244 -34.48 -42.59 -29.97
N THR A 245 -34.71 -41.31 -30.26
CA THR A 245 -36.05 -40.77 -30.57
C THR A 245 -35.98 -39.30 -31.00
N ALA A 246 -36.99 -38.96 -31.81
CA ALA A 246 -37.34 -37.80 -32.60
C ALA A 246 -37.42 -36.40 -31.94
N VAL A 247 -37.37 -35.44 -32.89
CA VAL A 247 -37.83 -34.02 -32.98
C VAL A 247 -39.38 -33.95 -32.84
N PRO A 248 -40.13 -32.82 -32.84
CA PRO A 248 -39.87 -31.36 -32.71
C PRO A 248 -40.77 -30.64 -31.66
N ALA A 249 -40.61 -29.31 -31.48
CA ALA A 249 -41.60 -28.29 -31.92
C ALA A 249 -41.61 -27.00 -31.07
N GLY A 250 -41.82 -25.87 -31.78
CA GLY A 250 -42.41 -24.62 -31.28
C GLY A 250 -41.39 -23.61 -30.75
N ALA A 251 -40.93 -22.62 -31.53
CA ALA A 251 -41.64 -21.36 -31.86
C ALA A 251 -41.92 -20.51 -30.60
N THR A 252 -41.60 -19.23 -30.49
CA THR A 252 -41.15 -18.18 -31.43
C THR A 252 -40.90 -16.92 -30.58
N ALA A 253 -39.96 -16.07 -31.04
CA ALA A 253 -40.06 -14.60 -31.17
C ALA A 253 -40.53 -13.76 -29.95
N ALA A 254 -40.08 -12.53 -29.71
CA ALA A 254 -39.19 -11.55 -30.32
C ALA A 254 -39.19 -10.38 -29.29
N ALA A 255 -38.04 -9.73 -29.05
CA ALA A 255 -37.69 -8.40 -29.58
C ALA A 255 -38.69 -7.29 -29.13
N ARG A 256 -38.30 -6.19 -28.50
CA ARG A 256 -37.45 -5.07 -28.98
C ARG A 256 -37.45 -4.02 -27.84
N SER A 257 -36.34 -3.32 -27.56
CA SER A 257 -35.96 -1.99 -28.12
C SER A 257 -37.04 -0.93 -27.87
N ALA A 258 -36.79 0.32 -27.50
CA ALA A 258 -35.65 1.20 -27.24
C ALA A 258 -36.25 2.34 -26.35
N ASP A 259 -35.56 3.31 -25.77
CA ASP A 259 -34.83 4.42 -26.41
C ASP A 259 -34.81 5.57 -25.38
N ARG A 260 -34.03 6.62 -25.67
CA ARG A 260 -34.07 8.01 -25.16
C ARG A 260 -32.94 8.34 -24.18
N ALA A 261 -31.81 8.88 -24.64
CA ALA A 261 -31.52 10.22 -25.19
C ALA A 261 -31.31 11.31 -24.13
N ASP A 262 -30.02 11.63 -23.95
CA ASP A 262 -29.37 12.95 -24.00
C ASP A 262 -30.09 14.20 -23.45
N SER A 263 -29.43 14.87 -22.49
CA SER A 263 -29.55 16.33 -22.34
C SER A 263 -28.37 16.92 -21.57
N SER A 264 -27.95 18.05 -22.12
CA SER A 264 -26.65 18.68 -22.02
C SER A 264 -26.54 19.69 -20.85
N SER A 265 -25.29 19.99 -20.53
CA SER A 265 -24.77 20.86 -19.49
C SER A 265 -25.22 22.33 -19.55
N GLN A 266 -25.34 22.98 -18.38
CA GLN A 266 -24.86 24.36 -18.16
C GLN A 266 -24.38 24.61 -16.70
N PRO A 267 -23.44 25.54 -16.48
CA PRO A 267 -22.62 25.65 -15.27
C PRO A 267 -23.12 26.68 -14.24
N TRP A 268 -22.80 26.45 -12.96
CA TRP A 268 -23.11 27.35 -11.83
C TRP A 268 -21.90 28.18 -11.36
N PRO A 269 -22.12 29.34 -10.71
CA PRO A 269 -21.08 30.33 -10.44
C PRO A 269 -20.27 30.05 -9.16
N GLN A 270 -19.01 30.48 -9.18
CA GLN A 270 -18.11 30.46 -8.02
C GLN A 270 -18.51 31.54 -7.00
N THR A 271 -18.51 31.18 -5.71
CA THR A 271 -18.50 32.18 -4.63
C THR A 271 -17.32 31.92 -3.71
N LYS A 272 -16.43 32.92 -3.65
CA LYS A 272 -15.26 32.98 -2.78
C LYS A 272 -15.67 33.22 -1.32
N GLY A 273 -14.81 32.75 -0.42
CA GLY A 273 -15.09 32.59 0.99
C GLY A 273 -15.13 33.86 1.83
N ARG A 274 -15.33 33.63 3.13
CA ARG A 274 -14.87 34.48 4.23
C ARG A 274 -15.03 33.71 5.55
N THR A 275 -13.91 33.45 6.20
CA THR A 275 -13.83 33.29 7.66
C THR A 275 -13.78 34.70 8.28
N PRO A 276 -14.22 34.81 9.54
CA PRO A 276 -13.30 35.26 10.59
C PRO A 276 -12.97 34.14 11.57
#